data_AF-A0A2S6AC77-F1
#
_entry.id   AF-A0A2S6AC77-F1
#
_cell.length_a   1.000
_cell.length_b   1.000
_cell.length_c   1.000
_cell.angle_alpha   90.00
_cell.angle_beta   90.00
_cell.angle_gamma   90.00
#
_symmetry.space_group_name_H-M   'P 1'
#
loop_
_entity.id
_entity.type
_entity.pdbx_description
1 polymer ?
#
loop_
_entity_poly.entity_id
_entity_poly.type
_entity_poly.pdbx_seq_one_letter_code
_entity_poly.pdbx_strand_id
1 'polypeptide(L)'
;MESLTAPTGKRALQDNGSWLRTLRRDHVHLVRAGAQRLTEDGIVDSTGTFHRADVIVWATGFRPNDFLTPLRVTGRDLHRFWGERPRAHLGVTVPGFPNFFLLYGPGTNLASGGSIIFAAECAVRLIMCCLRLLTTSDGRRIEVRAEAFDAYTAKAREEMSRKVWASPHIAHNYYRNDAGEVTGLNPFRLVDYWRWTSAPDPGEYEIG
;
A
#
# COMPACT_ATOMS: atom_id res chain seq x y z
N MET A 1 -11.21 5.26 26.92
CA MET A 1 -11.62 6.28 25.92
C MET A 1 -11.40 5.67 24.55
N GLU A 2 -12.45 5.13 23.91
CA GLU A 2 -12.33 4.51 22.58
C GLU A 2 -11.78 5.55 21.60
N SER A 3 -10.60 5.29 21.05
CA SER A 3 -10.01 6.07 19.97
C SER A 3 -10.90 5.94 18.73
N LEU A 4 -11.89 6.81 18.59
CA LEU A 4 -12.66 6.95 17.37
C LEU A 4 -11.71 7.43 16.27
N THR A 5 -11.24 6.51 15.43
CA THR A 5 -10.51 6.84 14.21
C THR A 5 -11.36 7.81 13.39
N ALA A 6 -10.82 8.99 13.08
CA ALA A 6 -11.53 10.01 12.31
C ALA A 6 -12.16 9.41 11.03
N PRO A 7 -13.34 9.88 10.57
CA PRO A 7 -14.10 9.29 9.46
C PRO A 7 -13.31 9.08 8.15
N THR A 8 -12.21 9.80 7.95
CA THR A 8 -11.34 9.73 6.76
C THR A 8 -9.97 9.07 7.02
N GLY A 9 -9.69 8.69 8.26
CA GLY A 9 -8.44 8.04 8.68
C GLY A 9 -8.41 6.53 8.47
N LYS A 10 -9.54 5.93 8.09
CA LYS A 10 -9.70 4.49 7.82
C LYS A 10 -10.30 4.26 6.43
N ARG A 11 -10.27 3.02 5.97
CA ARG A 11 -10.96 2.63 4.72
C ARG A 11 -12.45 2.92 4.85
N ALA A 12 -13.00 3.65 3.89
CA ALA A 12 -14.43 3.85 3.79
C ALA A 12 -15.11 2.50 3.50
N LEU A 13 -16.22 2.24 4.19
CA LEU A 13 -17.12 1.15 3.84
C LEU A 13 -17.73 1.49 2.47
N GLN A 14 -17.47 0.64 1.49
CA GLN A 14 -18.17 0.71 0.20
C GLN A 14 -19.50 -0.03 0.37
N ASP A 15 -20.58 0.72 0.55
CA ASP A 15 -21.93 0.16 0.71
C ASP A 15 -22.93 0.96 -0.12
N ASN A 16 -23.82 0.23 -0.81
CA ASN A 16 -24.98 0.78 -1.52
C ASN A 16 -26.26 0.74 -0.64
N GLY A 17 -26.07 0.79 0.69
CA GLY A 17 -27.09 0.65 1.72
C GLY A 17 -27.48 -0.80 2.03
N SER A 18 -26.90 -1.80 1.36
CA SER A 18 -27.21 -3.21 1.61
C SER A 18 -26.68 -3.69 2.96
N TRP A 19 -25.51 -3.22 3.38
CA TRP A 19 -24.89 -3.61 4.65
C TRP A 19 -25.73 -3.12 5.83
N LEU A 20 -26.08 -1.83 5.84
CA LEU A 20 -26.93 -1.26 6.91
C LEU A 20 -28.34 -1.88 6.93
N ARG A 21 -28.92 -2.20 5.76
CA ARG A 21 -30.21 -2.92 5.70
C ARG A 21 -30.11 -4.33 6.26
N THR A 22 -28.99 -5.01 6.02
CA THR A 22 -28.77 -6.40 6.48
C THR A 22 -28.73 -6.48 8.00
N LEU A 23 -28.09 -5.50 8.66
CA LEU A 23 -28.04 -5.43 10.13
C LEU A 23 -29.40 -5.29 10.83
N ARG A 24 -30.47 -4.95 10.08
CA ARG A 24 -31.84 -4.80 10.63
C ARG A 24 -32.71 -6.04 10.47
N ARG A 25 -32.20 -7.11 9.87
CA ARG A 25 -32.96 -8.36 9.69
C ARG A 25 -32.99 -9.14 11.00
N ASP A 26 -34.12 -9.77 11.31
CA ASP A 26 -34.33 -10.48 12.58
C ASP A 26 -33.35 -11.65 12.80
N HIS A 27 -32.83 -12.23 11.72
CA HIS A 27 -31.88 -13.36 11.74
C HIS A 27 -30.41 -12.92 11.60
N VAL A 28 -30.11 -11.62 11.77
CA VAL A 28 -28.75 -11.08 11.68
C VAL A 28 -28.36 -10.49 13.02
N HIS A 29 -27.23 -10.95 13.55
CA HIS A 29 -26.71 -10.52 14.84
C HIS A 29 -25.32 -9.89 14.67
N LEU A 30 -25.14 -8.67 15.19
CA LEU A 30 -23.84 -8.01 15.25
C LEU A 30 -23.14 -8.37 16.57
N VAL A 31 -22.14 -9.24 16.51
CA VAL A 31 -21.29 -9.58 17.65
C VAL A 31 -20.05 -8.67 17.62
N ARG A 32 -19.87 -7.84 18.65
CA ARG A 32 -18.72 -6.93 18.78
C ARG A 32 -17.52 -7.55 19.52
N ALA A 33 -17.72 -8.71 20.14
CA ALA A 33 -16.66 -9.49 20.77
C ALA A 33 -15.75 -10.13 19.70
N GLY A 34 -14.47 -10.30 20.01
CA GLY A 34 -13.53 -10.97 19.11
C GLY A 34 -13.77 -12.48 19.07
N ALA A 35 -13.53 -13.13 17.94
CA ALA A 35 -13.53 -14.59 17.87
C ALA A 35 -12.29 -15.14 18.62
N GLN A 36 -12.50 -15.98 19.63
CA GLN A 36 -11.43 -16.51 20.47
C GLN A 36 -10.97 -17.91 20.03
N ARG A 37 -11.92 -18.82 19.79
CA ARG A 37 -11.60 -20.17 19.27
C ARG A 37 -12.75 -20.74 18.45
N LEU A 38 -12.38 -21.63 17.54
CA LEU A 38 -13.32 -22.51 16.86
C LEU A 38 -13.62 -23.73 17.72
N THR A 39 -14.81 -24.27 17.53
CA THR A 39 -15.28 -25.56 18.06
C THR A 39 -15.86 -26.35 16.90
N GLU A 40 -16.19 -27.62 17.12
CA GLU A 40 -16.79 -28.48 16.10
C GLU A 40 -18.08 -27.87 15.52
N ASP A 41 -18.89 -27.20 16.36
CA ASP A 41 -20.22 -26.71 16.01
C ASP A 41 -20.33 -25.17 15.92
N GLY A 42 -19.20 -24.44 15.96
CA GLY A 42 -19.24 -22.97 15.91
C GLY A 42 -18.04 -22.25 16.52
N ILE A 43 -18.28 -21.05 17.08
CA ILE A 43 -17.26 -20.11 17.55
C ILE A 43 -17.52 -19.73 19.01
N VAL A 44 -16.48 -19.69 19.83
CA VAL A 44 -16.53 -19.04 21.15
C VAL A 44 -15.89 -17.67 21.04
N ASP A 45 -16.62 -16.64 21.46
CA ASP A 45 -16.13 -15.27 21.45
C ASP A 45 -15.28 -14.94 22.69
N SER A 46 -14.68 -13.75 22.69
CA SER A 46 -13.80 -13.27 23.76
C SER A 46 -14.51 -13.01 25.10
N THR A 47 -15.84 -13.10 25.15
CA THR A 47 -16.63 -13.06 26.39
C THR A 47 -16.95 -14.45 26.93
N GLY A 48 -16.58 -15.51 26.19
CA GLY A 48 -16.90 -16.90 26.51
C GLY A 48 -18.25 -17.36 25.96
N THR A 49 -18.96 -16.52 25.20
CA THR A 49 -20.26 -16.87 24.60
C THR A 49 -20.05 -17.78 23.40
N PHE A 50 -20.80 -18.88 23.35
CA PHE A 50 -20.81 -19.80 22.21
C PHE A 50 -21.84 -19.38 21.16
N HIS A 51 -21.39 -19.29 19.91
CA HIS A 51 -22.19 -18.99 18.73
C HIS A 51 -22.16 -20.20 17.81
N ARG A 52 -23.29 -20.90 17.69
CA ARG A 52 -23.43 -22.03 16.76
C ARG A 52 -23.30 -21.53 15.32
N ALA A 53 -22.52 -22.23 14.50
CA ALA A 53 -22.37 -21.92 13.09
C ALA A 53 -22.06 -23.19 12.29
N ASP A 54 -22.84 -23.44 11.24
CA ASP A 54 -22.57 -24.55 10.31
C ASP A 54 -21.52 -24.16 9.25
N VAL A 55 -21.37 -22.85 8.98
CA VAL A 55 -20.43 -22.29 8.01
C VAL A 55 -19.74 -21.06 8.60
N ILE A 56 -18.42 -20.98 8.43
CA ILE A 56 -17.60 -19.85 8.89
C ILE A 56 -16.91 -19.22 7.68
N VAL A 57 -17.14 -17.92 7.47
CA VAL A 57 -16.52 -17.14 6.40
C VAL A 57 -15.42 -16.27 6.97
N TRP A 58 -14.19 -16.49 6.53
CA TRP A 58 -13.00 -15.78 7.02
C TRP A 58 -12.73 -14.51 6.19
N ALA A 59 -13.22 -13.36 6.66
CA ALA A 59 -13.13 -12.08 5.96
C ALA A 59 -12.06 -11.13 6.57
N THR A 60 -10.83 -11.60 6.80
CA THR A 60 -9.78 -10.84 7.53
C THR A 60 -9.00 -9.80 6.71
N GLY A 61 -9.36 -9.59 5.44
CA GLY A 61 -8.73 -8.57 4.60
C GLY A 61 -7.36 -8.98 4.05
N PHE A 62 -6.44 -8.01 3.95
CA PHE A 62 -5.13 -8.18 3.29
C PHE A 62 -4.01 -7.62 4.17
N ARG A 63 -2.76 -7.93 3.80
CA ARG A 63 -1.52 -7.40 4.40
C ARG A 63 -0.95 -6.29 3.50
N PRO A 64 -1.37 -5.02 3.66
CA PRO A 64 -1.05 -3.95 2.71
C PRO A 64 0.40 -3.45 2.79
N ASN A 65 1.12 -3.80 3.86
CA ASN A 65 2.52 -3.41 4.06
C ASN A 65 3.51 -4.48 3.57
N ASP A 66 3.02 -5.68 3.23
CA ASP A 66 3.83 -6.83 2.81
C ASP A 66 4.04 -6.80 1.28
N PHE A 67 4.81 -5.82 0.80
CA PHE A 67 5.07 -5.65 -0.63
C PHE A 67 5.76 -6.87 -1.23
N LEU A 68 5.30 -7.29 -2.43
CA LEU A 68 5.85 -8.39 -3.22
C LEU A 68 5.96 -9.75 -2.49
N THR A 69 5.23 -10.01 -1.40
CA THR A 69 5.22 -11.36 -0.80
C THR A 69 4.35 -12.31 -1.63
N PRO A 70 4.80 -13.53 -1.98
CA PRO A 70 6.03 -14.23 -1.55
C PRO A 70 7.20 -14.18 -2.54
N LEU A 71 7.21 -13.26 -3.50
CA LEU A 71 8.27 -13.12 -4.50
C LEU A 71 9.63 -12.87 -3.83
N ARG A 72 10.66 -13.57 -4.31
CA ARG A 72 12.05 -13.42 -3.87
C ARG A 72 12.89 -12.89 -5.01
N VAL A 73 13.55 -11.76 -4.79
CA VAL A 73 14.56 -11.22 -5.70
C VAL A 73 15.92 -11.81 -5.31
N THR A 74 16.64 -12.38 -6.28
CA THR A 74 17.94 -13.03 -6.07
C THR A 74 19.09 -12.10 -6.46
N GLY A 75 20.29 -12.34 -5.93
CA GLY A 75 21.48 -11.50 -6.14
C GLY A 75 21.59 -10.36 -5.13
N ARG A 76 20.47 -9.64 -4.87
CA ARG A 76 20.31 -8.75 -3.71
C ARG A 76 18.94 -8.97 -3.09
N ASP A 77 18.88 -8.88 -1.77
CA ASP A 77 17.63 -9.11 -1.04
C ASP A 77 16.84 -7.79 -0.90
N LEU A 78 15.79 -7.67 -1.72
CA LEU A 78 14.88 -6.51 -1.73
C LEU A 78 14.13 -6.35 -0.40
N HIS A 79 13.72 -7.46 0.22
CA HIS A 79 13.01 -7.42 1.49
C HIS A 79 13.93 -6.97 2.62
N ARG A 80 15.20 -7.40 2.60
CA ARG A 80 16.22 -6.89 3.52
C ARG A 80 16.51 -5.40 3.31
N PHE A 81 16.53 -4.93 2.06
CA PHE A 81 16.71 -3.51 1.76
C PHE A 81 15.54 -2.66 2.29
N TRP A 82 14.31 -3.13 2.11
CA TRP A 82 13.12 -2.42 2.58
C TRP A 82 12.95 -2.48 4.11
N GLY A 83 13.23 -3.62 4.73
CA GLY A 83 12.89 -3.87 6.13
C GLY A 83 11.43 -3.52 6.40
N GLU A 84 11.18 -2.74 7.45
CA GLU A 84 9.83 -2.26 7.79
C GLU A 84 9.37 -1.05 6.97
N ARG A 85 10.26 -0.43 6.18
CA ARG A 85 10.05 0.88 5.55
C ARG A 85 10.26 0.80 4.03
N PRO A 86 9.37 0.08 3.33
CA PRO A 86 9.48 -0.13 1.89
C PRO A 86 9.34 1.19 1.14
N ARG A 87 10.20 1.39 0.14
CA ARG A 87 10.37 2.65 -0.61
C ARG A 87 10.79 2.37 -2.05
N ALA A 88 10.32 3.18 -2.98
CA ALA A 88 10.71 3.16 -4.38
C ALA A 88 10.62 4.58 -4.96
N HIS A 89 11.55 4.95 -5.85
CA HIS A 89 11.48 6.21 -6.59
C HIS A 89 10.27 6.18 -7.51
N LEU A 90 9.38 7.16 -7.34
CA LEU A 90 8.06 7.21 -7.99
C LEU A 90 7.22 5.92 -7.81
N GLY A 91 7.54 5.06 -6.84
CA GLY A 91 6.91 3.76 -6.69
C GLY A 91 7.31 2.70 -7.73
N VAL A 92 8.32 2.98 -8.57
CA VAL A 92 8.67 2.17 -9.75
C VAL A 92 10.09 1.60 -9.67
N THR A 93 11.10 2.40 -9.32
CA THR A 93 12.50 1.95 -9.33
C THR A 93 13.14 1.97 -7.95
N VAL A 94 14.14 1.12 -7.74
CA VAL A 94 14.84 0.97 -6.46
C VAL A 94 16.35 0.93 -6.70
N PRO A 95 17.16 1.76 -6.03
CA PRO A 95 18.61 1.71 -6.16
C PRO A 95 19.14 0.39 -5.60
N GLY A 96 20.21 -0.12 -6.21
CA GLY A 96 20.77 -1.45 -6.03
C GLY A 96 20.11 -2.54 -6.88
N PHE A 97 19.01 -2.25 -7.58
CA PHE A 97 18.24 -3.22 -8.37
C PHE A 97 18.15 -2.76 -9.84
N PRO A 98 19.24 -2.89 -10.62
CA PRO A 98 19.25 -2.46 -12.02
C PRO A 98 18.26 -3.25 -12.87
N ASN A 99 17.64 -2.59 -13.85
CA ASN A 99 16.64 -3.17 -14.75
C ASN A 99 15.42 -3.78 -14.04
N PHE A 100 15.22 -3.50 -12.75
CA PHE A 100 14.10 -3.97 -11.96
C PHE A 100 13.08 -2.85 -11.78
N PHE A 101 11.85 -3.12 -12.22
CA PHE A 101 10.75 -2.15 -12.17
C PHE A 101 9.55 -2.74 -11.44
N LEU A 102 8.91 -1.92 -10.63
CA LEU A 102 7.72 -2.24 -9.87
C LEU A 102 6.49 -1.63 -10.53
N LEU A 103 5.44 -2.44 -10.66
CA LEU A 103 4.09 -1.94 -10.80
C LEU A 103 3.43 -1.99 -9.44
N TYR A 104 2.76 -0.89 -9.07
CA TYR A 104 2.09 -0.77 -7.77
C TYR A 104 3.05 -0.96 -6.58
N GLY A 105 4.24 -0.35 -6.67
CA GLY A 105 5.21 -0.35 -5.58
C GLY A 105 4.83 0.57 -4.41
N PRO A 106 5.70 0.69 -3.40
CA PRO A 106 5.48 1.54 -2.24
C PRO A 106 5.18 3.00 -2.63
N GLY A 107 4.28 3.65 -1.91
CA GLY A 107 3.89 5.04 -2.15
C GLY A 107 2.96 5.26 -3.35
N THR A 108 2.33 4.22 -3.91
CA THR A 108 1.44 4.33 -5.07
C THR A 108 -0.03 4.02 -4.77
N ASN A 109 -0.34 3.42 -3.62
CA ASN A 109 -1.70 3.07 -3.25
C ASN A 109 -2.55 4.31 -2.96
N LEU A 110 -3.81 4.30 -3.38
CA LEU A 110 -4.71 5.44 -3.29
C LEU A 110 -5.80 5.14 -2.27
N ALA A 111 -5.66 5.74 -1.09
CA ALA A 111 -6.64 5.59 0.00
C ALA A 111 -7.93 6.41 -0.24
N SER A 112 -7.87 7.47 -1.04
CA SER A 112 -9.02 8.26 -1.46
C SER A 112 -8.80 8.84 -2.86
N GLY A 113 -9.89 8.99 -3.62
CA GLY A 113 -9.91 9.74 -4.88
C GLY A 113 -8.86 9.29 -5.90
N GLY A 114 -9.12 8.20 -6.61
CA GLY A 114 -8.27 7.74 -7.70
C GLY A 114 -8.47 6.28 -8.06
N SER A 115 -7.64 5.78 -8.97
CA SER A 115 -7.68 4.40 -9.45
C SER A 115 -6.29 3.78 -9.41
N ILE A 116 -6.21 2.54 -8.91
CA ILE A 116 -4.97 1.74 -9.01
C ILE A 116 -4.56 1.52 -10.48
N ILE A 117 -5.53 1.48 -11.39
CA ILE A 117 -5.28 1.34 -12.83
C ILE A 117 -4.52 2.58 -13.34
N PHE A 118 -4.93 3.79 -12.92
CA PHE A 118 -4.22 5.02 -13.28
C PHE A 118 -2.77 5.02 -12.78
N ALA A 119 -2.54 4.58 -11.54
CA ALA A 119 -1.18 4.48 -11.00
C ALA A 119 -0.32 3.46 -11.78
N ALA A 120 -0.93 2.33 -12.18
CA ALA A 120 -0.27 1.32 -13.01
C ALA A 120 0.04 1.84 -14.42
N GLU A 121 -0.88 2.55 -15.08
CA GLU A 121 -0.65 3.16 -16.40
C GLU A 121 0.50 4.19 -16.37
N CYS A 122 0.54 5.02 -15.33
CA CYS A 122 1.64 5.95 -15.09
C CYS A 122 2.98 5.22 -14.95
N ALA A 123 3.01 4.14 -14.16
CA ALA A 123 4.20 3.33 -13.98
C ALA A 123 4.64 2.63 -15.28
N VAL A 124 3.72 2.02 -16.01
CA VAL A 124 4.00 1.39 -17.31
C VAL A 124 4.59 2.40 -18.29
N ARG A 125 4.02 3.61 -18.39
CA ARG A 125 4.57 4.66 -19.25
C ARG A 125 6.01 5.02 -18.87
N LEU A 126 6.27 5.26 -17.58
CA LEU A 126 7.61 5.56 -17.08
C LEU A 126 8.60 4.44 -17.44
N ILE A 127 8.21 3.18 -17.21
CA ILE A 127 9.03 2.00 -17.54
C ILE A 127 9.34 1.96 -19.04
N MET A 128 8.35 2.15 -19.91
CA MET A 128 8.56 2.15 -21.36
C MET A 128 9.51 3.28 -21.81
N CYS A 129 9.45 4.45 -21.18
CA CYS A 129 10.38 5.54 -21.44
C CYS A 129 11.80 5.22 -20.94
N CYS A 130 11.95 4.59 -19.77
CA CYS A 130 13.24 4.12 -19.26
C CYS A 130 13.86 3.06 -20.18
N LEU A 131 13.07 2.09 -20.67
CA LEU A 131 13.53 1.09 -21.63
C LEU A 131 13.94 1.73 -22.95
N ARG A 132 13.19 2.74 -23.43
CA ARG A 132 13.59 3.50 -24.61
C ARG A 132 14.95 4.17 -24.41
N LEU A 133 15.14 4.89 -23.30
CA LEU A 133 16.41 5.52 -22.96
C LEU A 133 17.56 4.51 -22.97
N LEU A 134 17.38 3.36 -22.32
CA LEU A 134 18.36 2.28 -22.30
C LEU A 134 18.74 1.83 -23.72
N THR A 135 17.74 1.58 -24.58
CA THR A 135 17.97 1.13 -25.96
C THR A 135 18.58 2.19 -26.87
N THR A 136 18.33 3.49 -26.62
CA THR A 136 18.89 4.58 -27.43
C THR A 136 20.28 5.01 -27.00
N SER A 137 20.70 4.63 -25.80
CA SER A 137 22.02 4.93 -25.23
C SER A 137 23.02 3.78 -25.38
N ASP A 138 22.67 2.71 -26.11
CA ASP A 138 23.43 1.44 -26.20
C ASP A 138 23.79 0.84 -24.83
N GLY A 139 23.01 1.17 -23.79
CA GLY A 139 23.21 0.69 -22.43
C GLY A 139 22.61 -0.71 -22.21
N ARG A 140 23.10 -1.40 -21.18
CA ARG A 140 22.62 -2.70 -20.72
C ARG A 140 22.03 -2.65 -19.30
N ARG A 141 22.31 -1.60 -18.55
CA ARG A 141 21.82 -1.34 -17.21
C ARG A 141 21.21 0.05 -17.15
N ILE A 142 20.01 0.15 -16.58
CA ILE A 142 19.43 1.40 -16.09
C ILE A 142 19.05 1.24 -14.62
N GLU A 143 19.38 2.24 -13.82
CA GLU A 143 19.14 2.24 -12.38
C GLU A 143 18.91 3.67 -11.90
N VAL A 144 18.00 3.84 -10.93
CA VAL A 144 17.81 5.14 -10.30
C VAL A 144 19.00 5.46 -9.39
N ARG A 145 19.45 6.71 -9.43
CA ARG A 145 20.50 7.22 -8.56
C ARG A 145 20.03 7.27 -7.11
N ALA A 146 20.95 7.03 -6.17
CA ALA A 146 20.63 7.06 -4.74
C ALA A 146 20.10 8.43 -4.30
N GLU A 147 20.68 9.51 -4.85
CA GLU A 147 20.31 10.89 -4.52
C GLU A 147 18.86 11.20 -4.93
N ALA A 148 18.44 10.75 -6.13
CA ALA A 148 17.07 10.93 -6.60
C ALA A 148 16.07 10.11 -5.76
N PHE A 149 16.42 8.86 -5.46
CA PHE A 149 15.63 7.99 -4.59
C PHE A 149 15.44 8.56 -3.18
N ASP A 150 16.51 9.07 -2.57
CA ASP A 150 16.48 9.63 -1.22
C ASP A 150 15.72 10.97 -1.19
N ALA A 151 15.91 11.83 -2.19
CA ALA A 151 15.17 13.08 -2.33
C ALA A 151 13.65 12.83 -2.47
N TYR A 152 13.25 11.90 -3.35
CA TYR A 152 11.84 11.54 -3.51
C TYR A 152 11.26 10.92 -2.23
N THR A 153 12.02 10.04 -1.57
CA THR A 153 11.64 9.43 -0.30
C THR A 153 11.39 10.48 0.79
N ALA A 154 12.30 11.45 0.95
CA ALA A 154 12.17 12.51 1.93
C ALA A 154 10.92 13.36 1.66
N LYS A 155 10.72 13.74 0.40
CA LYS A 155 9.54 14.48 -0.07
C LYS A 155 8.23 13.72 0.22
N ALA A 156 8.19 12.42 -0.08
CA ALA A 156 7.00 11.59 0.16
C ALA A 156 6.68 11.46 1.65
N ARG A 157 7.69 11.32 2.51
CA ARG A 157 7.51 11.27 3.97
C ARG A 157 7.00 12.58 4.53
N GLU A 158 7.59 13.70 4.11
CA GLU A 158 7.15 15.03 4.53
C GLU A 158 5.68 15.24 4.14
N GLU A 159 5.32 14.97 2.89
CA GLU A 159 3.93 15.13 2.45
C GLU A 159 2.98 14.17 3.15
N MET A 160 3.39 12.92 3.40
CA MET A 160 2.56 11.94 4.11
C MET A 160 2.28 12.38 5.55
N SER A 161 3.26 12.99 6.24
CA SER A 161 3.11 13.49 7.62
C SER A 161 1.96 14.50 7.77
N ARG A 162 1.61 15.19 6.68
CA ARG A 162 0.52 16.18 6.62
C ARG A 162 -0.85 15.56 6.31
N LYS A 163 -0.92 14.25 6.04
CA LYS A 163 -2.17 13.56 5.67
C LYS A 163 -2.84 12.96 6.89
N VAL A 164 -4.16 12.79 6.79
CA VAL A 164 -4.98 12.23 7.87
C VAL A 164 -4.48 10.86 8.33
N TRP A 165 -3.98 10.01 7.42
CA TRP A 165 -3.50 8.67 7.76
C TRP A 165 -2.26 8.66 8.66
N ALA A 166 -1.45 9.72 8.63
CA ALA A 166 -0.29 9.89 9.49
C ALA A 166 -0.59 10.65 10.80
N SER A 167 -1.81 11.18 10.96
CA SER A 167 -2.18 11.97 12.14
C SER A 167 -1.86 11.24 13.45
N PRO A 168 -1.26 11.91 14.45
CA PRO A 168 -0.97 11.32 15.75
C PRO A 168 -2.23 10.97 16.56
N HIS A 169 -3.38 11.55 16.20
CA HIS A 169 -4.66 11.25 16.85
C HIS A 169 -5.28 9.92 16.41
N ILE A 170 -4.68 9.23 15.43
CA ILE A 170 -5.11 7.91 14.97
C ILE A 170 -4.11 6.89 15.48
N ALA A 171 -4.48 6.21 16.58
CA ALA A 171 -3.65 5.20 17.22
C ALA A 171 -3.39 3.99 16.28
N HIS A 172 -4.43 3.53 15.57
CA HIS A 172 -4.35 2.39 14.67
C HIS A 172 -5.14 2.64 13.39
N ASN A 173 -4.55 2.29 12.24
CA ASN A 173 -5.26 2.23 10.96
C ASN A 173 -4.66 1.16 10.04
N TYR A 174 -5.41 0.78 9.01
CA TYR A 174 -5.05 -0.28 8.06
C TYR A 174 -3.74 -0.03 7.27
N TYR A 175 -3.28 1.22 7.16
CA TYR A 175 -2.14 1.60 6.32
C TYR A 175 -0.84 1.83 7.09
N ARG A 176 -0.91 1.87 8.43
CA ARG A 176 0.25 2.15 9.29
C ARG A 176 1.01 0.84 9.52
N ASN A 177 2.32 0.86 9.34
CA ASN A 177 3.20 -0.28 9.64
C ASN A 177 3.57 -0.31 11.15
N ASP A 178 4.30 -1.34 11.55
CA ASP A 178 4.74 -1.53 12.95
C ASP A 178 5.68 -0.42 13.43
N ALA A 179 6.40 0.23 12.51
CA ALA A 179 7.21 1.42 12.78
C ALA A 179 6.41 2.72 12.91
N GLY A 180 5.08 2.67 12.79
CA GLY A 180 4.20 3.82 12.88
C GLY A 180 4.14 4.70 11.63
N GLU A 181 4.75 4.30 10.51
CA GLU A 181 4.79 5.02 9.24
C GLU A 181 3.72 4.52 8.25
N VAL A 182 3.31 5.39 7.32
CA VAL A 182 2.44 5.04 6.19
C VAL A 182 3.27 5.10 4.92
N THR A 183 3.75 3.95 4.45
CA THR A 183 4.69 3.86 3.32
C THR A 183 4.00 3.46 2.02
N GLY A 184 2.86 2.79 2.09
CA GLY A 184 2.18 2.26 0.90
C GLY A 184 1.35 3.29 0.13
N LEU A 185 0.89 4.35 0.79
CA LEU A 185 -0.01 5.33 0.18
C LEU A 185 0.73 6.42 -0.59
N ASN A 186 0.14 6.85 -1.70
CA ASN A 186 0.55 8.07 -2.42
C ASN A 186 0.03 9.32 -1.69
N PRO A 187 0.90 10.22 -1.21
CA PRO A 187 0.47 11.47 -0.58
C PRO A 187 0.22 12.62 -1.57
N PHE A 188 0.58 12.45 -2.85
CA PHE A 188 0.59 13.54 -3.82
C PHE A 188 -0.71 13.64 -4.62
N ARG A 189 -0.93 14.79 -5.25
CA ARG A 189 -2.01 14.95 -6.24
C ARG A 189 -1.72 14.07 -7.45
N LEU A 190 -2.76 13.44 -8.00
CA LEU A 190 -2.62 12.55 -9.16
C LEU A 190 -2.04 13.26 -10.40
N VAL A 191 -2.34 14.55 -10.59
CA VAL A 191 -1.78 15.36 -11.68
C VAL A 191 -0.26 15.55 -11.53
N ASP A 192 0.25 15.68 -10.31
CA ASP A 192 1.69 15.82 -10.06
C ASP A 192 2.39 14.48 -10.33
N TYR A 193 1.81 13.39 -9.82
CA TYR A 193 2.32 12.04 -10.08
C TYR A 193 2.33 11.69 -11.57
N TRP A 194 1.26 12.04 -12.30
CA TRP A 194 1.19 11.86 -13.75
C TRP A 194 2.27 12.66 -14.49
N ARG A 195 2.56 13.90 -14.06
CA ARG A 195 3.62 14.72 -14.64
C ARG A 195 4.99 14.09 -14.42
N TRP A 196 5.31 13.69 -13.19
CA TRP A 196 6.60 13.06 -12.85
C TRP A 196 6.81 11.71 -13.55
N THR A 197 5.73 11.01 -13.88
CA THR A 197 5.77 9.71 -14.58
C THR A 197 5.50 9.84 -16.09
N SER A 198 5.47 11.06 -16.63
CA SER A 198 5.26 11.27 -18.08
C SER A 198 6.50 10.95 -18.91
N ALA A 199 7.68 11.20 -18.34
CA ALA A 199 8.98 10.76 -18.82
C ALA A 199 9.95 10.76 -17.62
N PRO A 200 10.96 9.86 -17.60
CA PRO A 200 12.03 9.92 -16.61
C PRO A 200 12.90 11.16 -16.85
N ASP A 201 13.37 11.80 -15.78
CA ASP A 201 14.47 12.75 -15.86
C ASP A 201 15.78 11.96 -16.06
N PRO A 202 16.49 12.09 -17.20
CA PRO A 202 17.73 11.34 -17.42
C PRO A 202 18.79 11.57 -16.34
N GLY A 203 18.78 12.74 -15.68
CA GLY A 203 19.69 13.06 -14.59
C GLY A 203 19.45 12.24 -13.32
N GLU A 204 18.25 11.69 -13.13
CA GLU A 204 17.91 10.81 -11.99
C GLU A 204 18.35 9.36 -12.21
N TYR A 205 18.81 9.00 -13.41
CA TYR A 205 19.19 7.64 -13.76
C TYR A 205 20.68 7.54 -14.10
N GLU A 206 21.24 6.38 -13.81
CA GLU A 206 22.53 5.92 -14.31
C GLU A 206 22.26 4.89 -15.41
N ILE A 207 22.87 5.09 -16.58
CA ILE A 207 22.83 4.15 -17.70
C ILE A 207 24.26 3.66 -17.94
N GLY A 208 24.45 2.35 -17.99
CA GLY A 208 25.75 1.70 -18.24
C GLY A 208 25.61 0.38 -18.96
#